data_AF-A0A5J5FE56-F1
#
_entry.id   AF-A0A5J5FE56-F1
#
_cell.length_a   1.000
_cell.length_b   1.000
_cell.length_c   1.000
_cell.angle_alpha   90.00
_cell.angle_beta   90.00
_cell.angle_gamma   90.00
#
_symmetry.space_group_name_H-M   'P 1'
#
loop_
_entity.id
_entity.type
_entity.pdbx_description
1 polymer ?
#
loop_
_entity_poly.entity_id
_entity_poly.type
_entity_poly.pdbx_seq_one_letter_code
_entity_poly.pdbx_strand_id
1 'polypeptide(L)'
;MKSADKNFEKEKYIDSLRGYLAVLDKVDDENMKAEICYKVSQIYHYLQKDDPQNALKYAQMSMDLHTKLGEDDLIVLDLINIASIIMDAGDKIGAVQKLDEAIQKAKQIGDDEVQLIAMSSKASMIAGENREEALKLYQEVMKKSQEIGDIEDYFDAVQGIVNVVREEDEQRAFEMIMKAIEELENYIASIKSKKEKKDVADSFSYLYDTASDIAMSIGDVDQAMEIAKRLQRITS
;
A
#
# COMPACT_ATOMS: atom_id res chain seq x y z
N MET A 1 20.66 13.90 9.77
CA MET A 1 19.50 13.10 10.22
C MET A 1 19.00 12.25 9.07
N LYS A 2 18.31 12.80 8.05
CA LYS A 2 17.78 12.02 6.90
C LYS A 2 18.75 11.03 6.23
N SER A 3 20.04 11.38 6.05
CA SER A 3 21.04 10.46 5.50
C SER A 3 21.50 9.38 6.49
N ALA A 4 21.53 9.69 7.78
CA ALA A 4 21.86 8.73 8.83
C ALA A 4 20.69 7.76 9.08
N ASP A 5 19.45 8.27 9.08
CA ASP A 5 18.24 7.46 9.23
C ASP A 5 18.08 6.49 8.04
N LYS A 6 18.27 6.98 6.80
CA LYS A 6 18.29 6.14 5.59
C LYS A 6 19.38 5.06 5.63
N ASN A 7 20.58 5.38 6.12
CA ASN A 7 21.65 4.41 6.23
C ASN A 7 21.35 3.35 7.31
N PHE A 8 20.80 3.77 8.44
CA PHE A 8 20.38 2.87 9.51
C PHE A 8 19.25 1.92 9.08
N GLU A 9 18.26 2.42 8.34
CA GLU A 9 17.23 1.57 7.73
C GLU A 9 17.85 0.56 6.77
N LYS A 10 18.73 1.02 5.88
CA LYS A 10 19.44 0.14 4.94
C LYS A 10 20.20 -0.98 5.65
N GLU A 11 20.86 -0.69 6.76
CA GLU A 11 21.55 -1.70 7.59
C GLU A 11 20.57 -2.74 8.14
N LYS A 12 19.42 -2.34 8.67
CA LYS A 12 18.38 -3.27 9.14
C LYS A 12 17.87 -4.19 8.04
N TYR A 13 17.67 -3.66 6.83
CA TYR A 13 17.27 -4.46 5.67
C TYR A 13 18.36 -5.46 5.27
N ILE A 14 19.64 -5.06 5.29
CA ILE A 14 20.76 -5.97 5.01
C ILE A 14 20.83 -7.11 6.05
N ASP A 15 20.67 -6.81 7.33
CA ASP A 15 20.70 -7.82 8.37
C ASP A 15 19.49 -8.75 8.31
N SER A 16 18.31 -8.22 8.00
CA SER A 16 17.10 -9.02 7.75
C SER A 16 17.29 -9.94 6.54
N LEU A 17 17.85 -9.41 5.45
CA LEU A 17 18.15 -10.19 4.25
C LEU A 17 19.08 -11.38 4.56
N ARG A 18 20.16 -11.13 5.32
CA ARG A 18 21.08 -12.19 5.76
C ARG A 18 20.35 -13.25 6.60
N GLY A 19 19.47 -12.81 7.51
CA GLY A 19 18.66 -13.70 8.34
C GLY A 19 17.76 -14.60 7.50
N TYR A 20 16.97 -14.01 6.60
CA TYR A 20 16.06 -14.75 5.73
C TYR A 20 16.80 -15.73 4.81
N LEU A 21 17.88 -15.31 4.16
CA LEU A 21 18.67 -16.19 3.30
C LEU A 21 19.30 -17.36 4.07
N ALA A 22 19.77 -17.13 5.30
CA ALA A 22 20.34 -18.19 6.14
C ALA A 22 19.32 -19.24 6.59
N VAL A 23 18.03 -18.88 6.65
CA VAL A 23 16.92 -19.78 6.95
C VAL A 23 16.41 -20.47 5.69
N LEU A 24 16.39 -19.78 4.54
CA LEU A 24 15.84 -20.28 3.28
C LEU A 24 16.44 -21.64 2.85
N ASP A 25 17.75 -21.82 3.05
CA ASP A 25 18.45 -23.07 2.72
C ASP A 25 18.15 -24.24 3.68
N LYS A 26 17.53 -23.95 4.84
CA LYS A 26 17.32 -24.91 5.93
C LYS A 26 15.86 -25.20 6.21
N VAL A 27 14.94 -24.38 5.73
CA VAL A 27 13.52 -24.62 5.86
C VAL A 27 13.15 -25.76 4.92
N ASP A 28 12.32 -26.70 5.39
CA ASP A 28 11.77 -27.75 4.54
C ASP A 28 10.34 -27.41 4.10
N ASP A 29 9.58 -26.73 4.97
CA ASP A 29 8.21 -26.30 4.76
C ASP A 29 8.07 -25.35 3.55
N GLU A 30 7.22 -25.73 2.59
CA GLU A 30 7.09 -25.01 1.32
C GLU A 30 6.33 -23.68 1.46
N ASN A 31 5.37 -23.59 2.39
CA ASN A 31 4.64 -22.35 2.67
C ASN A 31 5.59 -21.31 3.27
N MET A 32 6.38 -21.71 4.28
CA MET A 32 7.40 -20.83 4.86
C MET A 32 8.48 -20.45 3.84
N LYS A 33 8.85 -21.34 2.92
CA LYS A 33 9.77 -20.99 1.82
C LYS A 33 9.18 -19.90 0.93
N ALA A 34 7.90 -19.99 0.58
CA ALA A 34 7.23 -19.03 -0.28
C ALA A 34 7.20 -17.64 0.40
N GLU A 35 6.77 -17.60 1.67
CA GLU A 35 6.77 -16.38 2.49
C GLU A 35 8.17 -15.75 2.61
N ILE A 36 9.20 -16.57 2.85
CA ILE A 36 10.59 -16.09 2.91
C ILE A 36 11.03 -15.55 1.55
N CYS A 37 10.73 -16.24 0.44
CA CYS A 37 11.05 -15.75 -0.91
C CYS A 37 10.38 -14.40 -1.19
N TYR A 38 9.10 -14.26 -0.85
CA TYR A 38 8.37 -13.00 -0.99
C TYR A 38 9.05 -11.86 -0.22
N LYS A 39 9.38 -12.07 1.06
CA LYS A 39 10.07 -11.08 1.89
C LYS A 39 11.46 -10.75 1.36
N VAL A 40 12.23 -11.75 0.94
CA VAL A 40 13.55 -11.55 0.35
C VAL A 40 13.46 -10.73 -0.93
N SER A 41 12.45 -10.97 -1.77
CA SER A 41 12.18 -10.16 -2.96
C SER A 41 11.98 -8.69 -2.59
N GLN A 42 11.09 -8.39 -1.65
CA GLN A 42 10.81 -7.01 -1.22
C GLN A 42 12.06 -6.31 -0.66
N ILE A 43 12.88 -7.05 0.11
CA ILE A 43 14.13 -6.50 0.66
C ILE A 43 15.14 -6.22 -0.45
N TYR A 44 15.30 -7.12 -1.43
CA TYR A 44 16.16 -6.86 -2.58
C TYR A 44 15.66 -5.67 -3.40
N HIS A 45 14.36 -5.57 -3.65
CA HIS A 45 13.76 -4.45 -4.36
C HIS A 45 14.07 -3.11 -3.69
N TYR A 46 13.96 -3.04 -2.35
CA TYR A 46 14.35 -1.85 -1.59
C TYR A 46 15.86 -1.55 -1.67
N LEU A 47 16.71 -2.56 -1.53
CA LEU A 47 18.17 -2.39 -1.45
C LEU A 47 18.85 -2.16 -2.82
N GLN A 48 18.26 -2.67 -3.89
CA GLN A 48 18.85 -2.80 -5.23
C GLN A 48 17.87 -2.32 -6.32
N LYS A 49 17.28 -1.13 -6.16
CA LYS A 49 16.31 -0.59 -7.14
C LYS A 49 16.82 -0.58 -8.59
N ASP A 50 18.12 -0.33 -8.79
CA ASP A 50 18.75 -0.27 -10.13
C ASP A 50 19.15 -1.65 -10.68
N ASP A 51 19.04 -2.72 -9.89
CA ASP A 51 19.35 -4.10 -10.29
C ASP A 51 18.23 -5.06 -9.80
N PRO A 52 17.14 -5.18 -10.60
CA PRO A 52 15.96 -5.94 -10.17
C PRO A 52 16.19 -7.46 -10.20
N GLN A 53 17.35 -7.96 -10.65
CA GLN A 53 17.54 -9.39 -10.91
C GLN A 53 17.29 -10.26 -9.67
N ASN A 54 17.82 -9.86 -8.52
CA ASN A 54 17.60 -10.62 -7.29
C ASN A 54 16.14 -10.52 -6.83
N ALA A 55 15.55 -9.32 -6.85
CA ALA A 55 14.16 -9.13 -6.46
C ALA A 55 13.23 -9.99 -7.31
N LEU A 56 13.35 -9.93 -8.64
CA LEU A 56 12.57 -10.73 -9.57
C LEU A 56 12.81 -12.24 -9.41
N LYS A 57 14.05 -12.66 -9.17
CA LYS A 57 14.36 -14.07 -8.91
C LYS A 57 13.56 -14.60 -7.72
N TYR A 58 13.59 -13.91 -6.58
CA TYR A 58 12.88 -14.37 -5.38
C TYR A 58 11.37 -14.15 -5.48
N ALA A 59 10.90 -13.12 -6.18
CA ALA A 59 9.48 -12.93 -6.48
C ALA A 59 8.92 -14.10 -7.30
N GLN A 60 9.65 -14.52 -8.34
CA GLN A 60 9.26 -15.66 -9.17
C GLN A 60 9.30 -16.98 -8.37
N MET A 61 10.31 -17.18 -7.52
CA MET A 61 10.38 -18.35 -6.64
C MET A 61 9.19 -18.41 -5.67
N SER A 62 8.75 -17.27 -5.11
CA SER A 62 7.54 -17.16 -4.29
C SER A 62 6.31 -17.57 -5.09
N MET A 63 6.10 -16.96 -6.26
CA MET A 63 4.95 -17.24 -7.13
C MET A 63 4.89 -18.69 -7.58
N ASP A 64 6.03 -19.30 -7.91
CA ASP A 64 6.10 -20.71 -8.32
C ASP A 64 5.72 -21.65 -7.17
N LEU A 65 6.09 -21.30 -5.93
CA LEU A 65 5.71 -22.06 -4.73
C LEU A 65 4.22 -21.90 -4.43
N HIS A 66 3.68 -20.68 -4.38
CA HIS A 66 2.24 -20.46 -4.18
C HIS A 66 1.41 -21.15 -5.28
N THR A 67 1.89 -21.12 -6.53
CA THR A 67 1.27 -21.88 -7.65
C THR A 67 1.26 -23.38 -7.39
N LYS A 68 2.37 -23.94 -6.89
CA LYS A 68 2.46 -25.36 -6.56
C LYS A 68 1.52 -25.74 -5.41
N LEU A 69 1.33 -24.84 -4.46
CA LEU A 69 0.52 -25.03 -3.26
C LEU A 69 -0.98 -24.75 -3.51
N GLY A 70 -1.32 -24.08 -4.61
CA GLY A 70 -2.70 -23.69 -4.94
C GLY A 70 -3.20 -22.49 -4.15
N GLU A 71 -2.29 -21.63 -3.68
CA GLU A 71 -2.57 -20.42 -2.90
C GLU A 71 -2.82 -19.23 -3.84
N ASP A 72 -3.98 -19.28 -4.50
CA ASP A 72 -4.33 -18.38 -5.60
C ASP A 72 -4.39 -16.89 -5.21
N ASP A 73 -4.78 -16.59 -3.97
CA ASP A 73 -4.77 -15.25 -3.37
C ASP A 73 -3.34 -14.70 -3.26
N LEU A 74 -2.40 -15.52 -2.81
CA LEU A 74 -0.99 -15.14 -2.70
C LEU A 74 -0.33 -14.94 -4.07
N ILE A 75 -0.77 -15.67 -5.11
CA ILE A 75 -0.33 -15.43 -6.50
C ILE A 75 -0.70 -14.00 -6.95
N VAL A 76 -1.84 -13.46 -6.54
CA VAL A 76 -2.21 -12.06 -6.84
C VAL A 76 -1.20 -11.10 -6.20
N LEU A 77 -0.83 -11.35 -4.95
CA LEU A 77 0.17 -10.53 -4.24
C LEU A 77 1.57 -10.64 -4.87
N ASP A 78 1.95 -11.81 -5.36
CA ASP A 78 3.20 -11.99 -6.11
C ASP A 78 3.20 -11.19 -7.42
N LEU A 79 2.09 -11.21 -8.17
CA LEU A 79 1.95 -10.45 -9.41
C LEU A 79 2.07 -8.94 -9.15
N ILE A 80 1.43 -8.43 -8.08
CA ILE A 80 1.55 -7.03 -7.66
C ILE A 80 3.00 -6.69 -7.29
N ASN A 81 3.67 -7.55 -6.53
CA ASN A 81 5.07 -7.35 -6.15
C ASN A 81 5.99 -7.35 -7.38
N ILE A 82 5.81 -8.29 -8.32
CA ILE A 82 6.54 -8.32 -9.60
C ILE A 82 6.30 -7.04 -10.40
N ALA A 83 5.04 -6.58 -10.50
CA ALA A 83 4.68 -5.35 -11.19
C ALA A 83 5.43 -4.14 -10.59
N SER A 84 5.49 -4.04 -9.26
CA SER A 84 6.22 -2.97 -8.57
C SER A 84 7.72 -2.99 -8.91
N ILE A 85 8.34 -4.18 -8.91
CA ILE A 85 9.77 -4.34 -9.22
C ILE A 85 10.08 -3.92 -10.66
N ILE A 86 9.27 -4.37 -11.64
CA ILE A 86 9.51 -4.04 -13.04
C ILE A 86 9.16 -2.59 -13.39
N MET A 87 8.19 -1.99 -12.69
CA MET A 87 7.88 -0.56 -12.78
C MET A 87 9.10 0.28 -12.36
N ASP A 88 9.70 -0.01 -11.20
CA ASP A 88 10.89 0.69 -10.72
C ASP A 88 12.10 0.45 -11.64
N ALA A 89 12.18 -0.71 -12.31
CA ALA A 89 13.17 -1.00 -13.33
C ALA A 89 12.92 -0.29 -14.68
N GLY A 90 11.80 0.43 -14.81
CA GLY A 90 11.44 1.25 -15.97
C GLY A 90 10.54 0.58 -17.01
N ASP A 91 10.16 -0.69 -16.82
CA ASP A 91 9.20 -1.38 -17.71
C ASP A 91 7.76 -1.14 -17.26
N LYS A 92 7.27 0.06 -17.58
CA LYS A 92 5.92 0.52 -17.26
C LYS A 92 4.83 -0.35 -17.89
N ILE A 93 5.03 -0.77 -19.14
CA ILE A 93 4.04 -1.56 -19.88
C ILE A 93 3.95 -2.95 -19.27
N GLY A 94 5.09 -3.60 -19.01
CA GLY A 94 5.12 -4.89 -18.33
C GLY A 94 4.50 -4.85 -16.94
N ALA A 95 4.74 -3.77 -16.18
CA ALA A 95 4.15 -3.57 -14.85
C ALA A 95 2.61 -3.54 -14.89
N VAL A 96 2.05 -2.74 -15.80
CA VAL A 96 0.59 -2.63 -15.95
C VAL A 96 0.00 -3.97 -16.41
N GLN A 97 0.66 -4.68 -17.33
CA GLN A 97 0.23 -6.02 -17.74
C GLN A 97 0.19 -7.01 -16.56
N LYS A 98 1.18 -6.97 -15.67
CA LYS A 98 1.20 -7.83 -14.47
C LYS A 98 0.07 -7.50 -13.50
N LEU A 99 -0.29 -6.23 -13.36
CA LEU A 99 -1.46 -5.84 -12.57
C LEU A 99 -2.78 -6.25 -13.22
N ASP A 100 -2.89 -6.20 -14.55
CA ASP A 100 -4.07 -6.71 -15.26
C ASP A 100 -4.22 -8.22 -15.07
N GLU A 101 -3.12 -8.98 -15.10
CA GLU A 101 -3.09 -10.40 -14.73
C GLU A 101 -3.56 -10.61 -13.27
N ALA A 102 -3.08 -9.78 -12.34
CA ALA A 102 -3.46 -9.83 -10.93
C ALA A 102 -4.95 -9.60 -10.72
N ILE A 103 -5.52 -8.54 -11.33
CA ILE A 103 -6.95 -8.22 -11.28
C ILE A 103 -7.79 -9.36 -11.90
N GLN A 104 -7.35 -9.92 -13.04
CA GLN A 104 -8.06 -11.03 -13.67
C GLN A 104 -8.07 -12.27 -12.78
N LYS A 105 -6.94 -12.59 -12.14
CA LYS A 105 -6.82 -13.72 -11.22
C LYS A 105 -7.68 -13.52 -9.97
N ALA A 106 -7.63 -12.34 -9.34
CA ALA A 106 -8.49 -12.01 -8.20
C ALA A 106 -9.98 -12.19 -8.52
N LYS A 107 -10.42 -11.71 -9.69
CA LYS A 107 -11.79 -11.90 -10.17
C LYS A 107 -12.18 -13.37 -10.38
N GLN A 108 -11.25 -14.24 -10.75
CA GLN A 108 -11.51 -15.68 -10.89
C GLN A 108 -11.68 -16.38 -9.54
N ILE A 109 -10.97 -15.91 -8.51
CA ILE A 109 -11.07 -16.43 -7.14
C ILE A 109 -12.41 -16.03 -6.52
N GLY A 110 -12.92 -14.84 -6.88
CA GLY A 110 -14.16 -14.30 -6.31
C GLY A 110 -13.97 -13.73 -4.91
N ASP A 111 -12.73 -13.39 -4.56
CA ASP A 111 -12.36 -12.70 -3.33
C ASP A 111 -12.39 -11.19 -3.59
N ASP A 112 -13.34 -10.50 -2.95
CA ASP A 112 -13.53 -9.05 -3.12
C ASP A 112 -12.33 -8.27 -2.56
N GLU A 113 -11.75 -8.65 -1.43
CA GLU A 113 -10.62 -7.93 -0.79
C GLU A 113 -9.37 -7.99 -1.67
N VAL A 114 -9.03 -9.20 -2.16
CA VAL A 114 -7.87 -9.38 -3.06
C VAL A 114 -8.06 -8.63 -4.38
N GLN A 115 -9.30 -8.51 -4.86
CA GLN A 115 -9.61 -7.74 -6.06
C GLN A 115 -9.39 -6.24 -5.83
N LEU A 116 -9.81 -5.70 -4.68
CA LEU A 116 -9.63 -4.30 -4.32
C LEU A 116 -8.15 -3.93 -4.21
N ILE A 117 -7.34 -4.76 -3.56
CA ILE A 117 -5.89 -4.59 -3.45
C ILE A 117 -5.22 -4.49 -4.83
N ALA A 118 -5.58 -5.37 -5.77
CA ALA A 118 -5.02 -5.36 -7.12
C ALA A 118 -5.43 -4.11 -7.91
N MET A 119 -6.69 -3.68 -7.77
CA MET A 119 -7.21 -2.46 -8.41
C MET A 119 -6.56 -1.19 -7.86
N SER A 120 -6.44 -1.07 -6.54
CA SER A 120 -5.74 0.04 -5.86
C SER A 120 -4.28 0.11 -6.28
N SER A 121 -3.61 -1.05 -6.34
CA SER A 121 -2.21 -1.13 -6.79
C SER A 121 -2.05 -0.60 -8.22
N LYS A 122 -2.97 -0.97 -9.13
CA LYS A 122 -2.97 -0.43 -10.49
C LYS A 122 -3.25 1.06 -10.53
N ALA A 123 -4.25 1.53 -9.79
CA ALA A 123 -4.60 2.94 -9.73
C ALA A 123 -3.42 3.79 -9.28
N SER A 124 -2.72 3.39 -8.21
CA SER A 124 -1.52 4.06 -7.72
C SER A 124 -0.41 4.07 -8.75
N MET A 125 -0.20 2.95 -9.44
CA MET A 125 0.88 2.81 -10.40
C MET A 125 0.70 3.67 -11.65
N ILE A 126 -0.55 3.84 -12.12
CA ILE A 126 -0.85 4.60 -13.34
C ILE A 126 -1.22 6.07 -13.07
N ALA A 127 -1.40 6.47 -11.81
CA ALA A 127 -1.90 7.81 -11.45
C ALA A 127 -1.14 8.97 -12.12
N GLY A 128 0.20 8.88 -12.22
CA GLY A 128 1.02 9.92 -12.86
C GLY A 128 0.95 9.95 -14.39
N GLU A 129 0.44 8.89 -15.03
CA GLU A 129 0.42 8.73 -16.49
C GLU A 129 -0.99 8.78 -17.06
N ASN A 130 -1.95 8.20 -16.35
CA ASN A 130 -3.35 8.13 -16.71
C ASN A 130 -4.23 8.43 -15.49
N ARG A 131 -4.29 9.72 -15.12
CA ARG A 131 -5.10 10.20 -13.99
C ARG A 131 -6.57 9.79 -14.09
N GLU A 132 -7.16 9.83 -15.28
CA GLU A 132 -8.57 9.50 -15.48
C GLU A 132 -8.86 8.03 -15.14
N GLU A 133 -8.04 7.10 -15.63
CA GLU A 133 -8.18 5.68 -15.32
C GLU A 133 -7.89 5.39 -13.84
N ALA A 134 -6.85 6.01 -13.26
CA ALA A 134 -6.54 5.87 -11.84
C ALA A 134 -7.70 6.33 -10.94
N LEU A 135 -8.28 7.51 -11.22
CA LEU A 135 -9.43 8.01 -10.47
C LEU A 135 -10.63 7.09 -10.60
N LYS A 136 -10.87 6.54 -11.79
CA LYS A 136 -11.96 5.57 -11.99
C LYS A 136 -11.76 4.30 -11.15
N LEU A 137 -10.55 3.75 -11.15
CA LEU A 137 -10.21 2.57 -10.35
C LEU A 137 -10.36 2.85 -8.85
N TYR A 138 -9.78 3.94 -8.34
CA TYR A 138 -9.94 4.30 -6.94
C TYR A 138 -11.41 4.54 -6.55
N GLN A 139 -12.20 5.17 -7.41
CA GLN A 139 -13.63 5.36 -7.14
C GLN A 139 -14.40 4.03 -7.06
N GLU A 140 -14.03 3.07 -7.90
CA GLU A 140 -14.60 1.71 -7.85
C GLU A 140 -14.21 0.99 -6.56
N VAL A 141 -12.92 1.07 -6.17
CA VAL A 141 -12.43 0.52 -4.89
C VAL A 141 -13.16 1.17 -3.72
N MET A 142 -13.16 2.49 -3.62
CA MET A 142 -13.80 3.24 -2.55
C MET A 142 -15.27 2.85 -2.40
N LYS A 143 -16.01 2.77 -3.52
CA LYS A 143 -17.44 2.41 -3.51
C LYS A 143 -17.64 0.96 -3.03
N LYS A 144 -16.89 0.02 -3.57
CA LYS A 144 -17.05 -1.41 -3.25
C LYS A 144 -16.60 -1.71 -1.81
N SER A 145 -15.52 -1.11 -1.34
CA SER A 145 -15.04 -1.21 0.05
C SER A 145 -16.11 -0.70 1.03
N GLN A 146 -16.75 0.42 0.70
CA GLN A 146 -17.89 0.94 1.48
C GLN A 146 -19.09 -0.03 1.49
N GLU A 147 -19.37 -0.72 0.38
CA GLU A 147 -20.48 -1.70 0.29
C GLU A 147 -20.24 -2.94 1.16
N ILE A 148 -18.98 -3.41 1.27
CA ILE A 148 -18.62 -4.61 2.04
C ILE A 148 -18.16 -4.31 3.48
N GLY A 149 -17.97 -3.03 3.82
CA GLY A 149 -17.51 -2.59 5.13
C GLY A 149 -16.01 -2.71 5.35
N ASP A 150 -15.23 -2.81 4.28
CA ASP A 150 -13.77 -2.73 4.31
C ASP A 150 -13.35 -1.27 4.48
N ILE A 151 -12.81 -0.94 5.65
CA ILE A 151 -12.39 0.42 5.96
C ILE A 151 -10.97 0.71 5.47
N GLU A 152 -10.13 -0.31 5.31
CA GLU A 152 -8.72 -0.14 4.95
C GLU A 152 -8.63 0.28 3.49
N ASP A 153 -9.19 -0.54 2.59
CA ASP A 153 -9.22 -0.23 1.16
C ASP A 153 -10.07 1.02 0.85
N TYR A 154 -11.08 1.30 1.68
CA TYR A 154 -11.86 2.54 1.57
C TYR A 154 -10.98 3.79 1.74
N PHE A 155 -10.27 3.89 2.86
CA PHE A 155 -9.46 5.07 3.15
C PHE A 155 -8.21 5.17 2.28
N ASP A 156 -7.62 4.03 1.90
CA ASP A 156 -6.51 3.99 0.94
C ASP A 156 -6.95 4.51 -0.43
N ALA A 157 -8.13 4.12 -0.91
CA ALA A 157 -8.68 4.65 -2.15
C ALA A 157 -9.00 6.15 -2.08
N VAL A 158 -9.56 6.62 -0.96
CA VAL A 158 -9.80 8.05 -0.74
C VAL A 158 -8.49 8.84 -0.77
N GLN A 159 -7.46 8.35 -0.10
CA GLN A 159 -6.12 8.94 -0.11
C GLN A 159 -5.53 8.98 -1.52
N GLY A 160 -5.68 7.89 -2.28
CA GLY A 160 -5.30 7.82 -3.70
C GLY A 160 -5.99 8.90 -4.54
N ILE A 161 -7.30 9.07 -4.38
CA ILE A 161 -8.07 10.12 -5.07
C ILE A 161 -7.59 11.51 -4.64
N VAL A 162 -7.43 11.76 -3.35
CA VAL A 162 -6.92 13.04 -2.81
C VAL A 162 -5.56 13.38 -3.42
N ASN A 163 -4.66 12.40 -3.51
CA ASN A 163 -3.33 12.60 -4.10
C ASN A 163 -3.38 12.93 -5.59
N VAL A 164 -4.33 12.39 -6.34
CA VAL A 164 -4.52 12.77 -7.76
C VAL A 164 -5.16 14.14 -7.88
N VAL A 165 -6.20 14.43 -7.09
CA VAL A 165 -6.96 15.68 -7.16
C VAL A 165 -6.14 16.87 -6.70
N ARG A 166 -5.28 16.73 -5.68
CA ARG A 166 -4.48 17.84 -5.14
C ARG A 166 -3.50 18.43 -6.16
N GLU A 167 -3.14 17.68 -7.20
CA GLU A 167 -2.28 18.19 -8.27
C GLU A 167 -3.00 19.20 -9.17
N GLU A 168 -4.33 19.22 -9.16
CA GLU A 168 -5.17 20.13 -9.94
C GLU A 168 -5.89 21.16 -9.05
N ASP A 169 -6.39 20.73 -7.89
CA ASP A 169 -7.20 21.53 -6.97
C ASP A 169 -6.92 21.12 -5.52
N GLU A 170 -5.95 21.79 -4.89
CA GLU A 170 -5.56 21.53 -3.50
C GLU A 170 -6.70 21.82 -2.51
N GLN A 171 -7.53 22.82 -2.78
CA GLN A 171 -8.65 23.17 -1.91
C GLN A 171 -9.69 22.06 -1.90
N ARG A 172 -10.06 21.55 -3.09
CA ARG A 172 -10.97 20.41 -3.21
C ARG A 172 -10.38 19.16 -2.57
N ALA A 173 -9.10 18.89 -2.78
CA ALA A 173 -8.44 17.75 -2.16
C ALA A 173 -8.43 17.87 -0.62
N PHE A 174 -8.24 19.08 -0.08
CA PHE A 174 -8.32 19.36 1.34
C PHE A 174 -9.73 19.08 1.91
N GLU A 175 -10.78 19.53 1.22
CA GLU A 175 -12.16 19.24 1.62
C GLU A 175 -12.45 17.73 1.64
N MET A 176 -11.94 17.00 0.65
CA MET A 176 -12.11 15.55 0.54
C MET A 176 -11.41 14.80 1.68
N ILE A 177 -10.15 15.12 1.98
CA ILE A 177 -9.41 14.43 3.05
C ILE A 177 -9.97 14.79 4.44
N MET A 178 -10.46 16.01 4.63
CA MET A 178 -11.10 16.41 5.89
C MET A 178 -12.41 15.65 6.13
N LYS A 179 -13.21 15.45 5.08
CA LYS A 179 -14.41 14.61 5.15
C LYS A 179 -14.06 13.16 5.51
N ALA A 180 -13.00 12.61 4.92
CA ALA A 180 -12.52 11.26 5.24
C ALA A 180 -12.10 11.13 6.71
N ILE A 181 -11.37 12.11 7.25
CA ILE A 181 -11.00 12.16 8.67
C ILE A 181 -12.23 12.18 9.56
N GLU A 182 -13.28 12.96 9.22
CA GLU A 182 -14.52 12.97 10.00
C GLU A 182 -15.23 11.61 9.99
N GLU A 183 -15.27 10.93 8.84
CA GLU A 183 -15.84 9.58 8.72
C GLU A 183 -15.05 8.56 9.56
N LEU A 184 -13.72 8.61 9.51
CA LEU A 184 -12.84 7.78 10.33
C LEU A 184 -13.03 8.05 11.83
N GLU A 185 -13.09 9.31 12.25
CA GLU A 185 -13.30 9.67 13.66
C GLU A 185 -14.66 9.16 14.18
N ASN A 186 -15.70 9.23 13.35
CA ASN A 186 -17.01 8.66 13.68
C ASN A 186 -16.93 7.13 13.82
N TYR A 187 -16.19 6.45 12.94
CA TYR A 187 -15.92 5.02 13.06
C TYR A 187 -15.18 4.69 14.37
N ILE A 188 -14.09 5.39 14.67
CA ILE A 188 -13.30 5.23 15.91
C ILE A 188 -14.15 5.52 17.15
N ALA A 189 -15.06 6.50 17.09
CA ALA A 189 -15.96 6.81 18.19
C ALA A 189 -16.86 5.62 18.56
N SER A 190 -17.26 4.81 17.57
CA SER A 190 -18.11 3.63 17.75
C SER A 190 -17.39 2.42 18.41
N ILE A 191 -16.06 2.38 18.31
CA ILE A 191 -15.24 1.33 18.91
C ILE A 191 -15.31 1.42 20.44
N LYS A 192 -15.36 0.28 21.14
CA LYS A 192 -15.43 0.27 22.62
C LYS A 192 -14.05 0.24 23.28
N SER A 193 -13.13 -0.54 22.71
CA SER A 193 -11.81 -0.74 23.28
C SER A 193 -10.93 0.49 23.04
N LYS A 194 -10.39 1.10 24.11
CA LYS A 194 -9.43 2.21 23.99
C LYS A 194 -8.19 1.79 23.20
N LYS A 195 -7.75 0.53 23.37
CA LYS A 195 -6.59 0.01 22.64
C LYS A 195 -6.90 -0.05 21.14
N GLU A 196 -8.04 -0.62 20.77
CA GLU A 196 -8.45 -0.76 19.37
C GLU A 196 -8.67 0.61 18.70
N LYS A 197 -9.24 1.60 19.42
CA LYS A 197 -9.31 2.98 18.93
C LYS A 197 -7.94 3.52 18.55
N LYS A 198 -6.96 3.31 19.42
CA LYS A 198 -5.60 3.76 19.20
C LYS A 198 -4.97 3.02 18.03
N ASP A 199 -5.11 1.70 17.99
CA ASP A 199 -4.56 0.86 16.91
C ASP A 199 -5.13 1.32 15.54
N VAL A 200 -6.44 1.55 15.44
CA VAL A 200 -7.07 2.09 14.22
C VAL A 200 -6.59 3.51 13.91
N ALA A 201 -6.53 4.40 14.90
CA ALA A 201 -6.05 5.77 14.68
C ALA A 201 -4.59 5.81 14.20
N ASP A 202 -3.76 4.92 14.73
CA ASP A 202 -2.36 4.78 14.35
C ASP A 202 -2.24 4.22 12.91
N SER A 203 -3.06 3.23 12.52
CA SER A 203 -3.08 2.68 11.16
C SER A 203 -3.44 3.72 10.08
N PHE A 204 -4.29 4.69 10.42
CA PHE A 204 -4.76 5.71 9.48
C PHE A 204 -4.14 7.10 9.72
N SER A 205 -3.00 7.18 10.43
CA SER A 205 -2.33 8.46 10.71
C SER A 205 -1.96 9.22 9.43
N TYR A 206 -1.69 8.50 8.34
CA TYR A 206 -1.32 9.06 7.05
C TYR A 206 -2.37 10.00 6.45
N LEU A 207 -3.66 9.83 6.79
CA LEU A 207 -4.74 10.74 6.37
C LEU A 207 -4.57 12.11 7.04
N TYR A 208 -4.22 12.13 8.33
CA TYR A 208 -3.96 13.35 9.09
C TYR A 208 -2.67 14.04 8.61
N ASP A 209 -1.64 13.27 8.31
CA ASP A 209 -0.39 13.79 7.76
C ASP A 209 -0.65 14.45 6.39
N THR A 210 -1.37 13.77 5.50
CA THR A 210 -1.78 14.32 4.20
C THR A 210 -2.61 15.59 4.35
N ALA A 211 -3.62 15.58 5.23
CA ALA A 211 -4.45 16.75 5.45
C ALA A 211 -3.64 17.94 6.01
N SER A 212 -2.71 17.67 6.92
CA SER A 212 -1.80 18.70 7.46
C SER A 212 -0.88 19.26 6.38
N ASP A 213 -0.32 18.39 5.53
CA ASP A 213 0.54 18.79 4.41
C ASP A 213 -0.20 19.65 3.38
N ILE A 214 -1.44 19.28 3.04
CA ILE A 214 -2.28 20.08 2.12
C ILE A 214 -2.64 21.41 2.76
N ALA A 215 -3.05 21.43 4.04
CA ALA A 215 -3.35 22.67 4.78
C ALA A 215 -2.16 23.63 4.78
N MET A 216 -0.94 23.11 5.00
CA MET A 216 0.28 23.91 4.90
C MET A 216 0.51 24.45 3.49
N SER A 217 0.25 23.65 2.45
CA SER A 217 0.40 24.04 1.04
C SER A 217 -0.52 25.21 0.67
N ILE A 218 -1.79 25.16 1.10
CA ILE A 218 -2.78 26.22 0.87
C ILE A 218 -2.61 27.43 1.79
N GLY A 219 -1.63 27.41 2.71
CA GLY A 219 -1.29 28.51 3.60
C GLY A 219 -2.10 28.58 4.91
N ASP A 220 -2.84 27.53 5.24
CA ASP A 220 -3.64 27.44 6.47
C ASP A 220 -2.89 26.69 7.60
N VAL A 221 -1.92 27.40 8.19
CA VAL A 221 -1.06 26.86 9.25
C VAL A 221 -1.84 26.53 10.52
N ASP A 222 -2.86 27.34 10.85
CA ASP A 222 -3.69 27.12 12.04
C ASP A 222 -4.47 25.81 11.91
N GLN A 223 -5.01 25.54 10.72
CA GLN A 223 -5.71 24.30 10.43
C GLN A 223 -4.76 23.09 10.46
N ALA A 224 -3.56 23.19 9.89
CA ALA A 224 -2.55 22.14 9.98
C ALA A 224 -2.21 21.79 11.45
N MET A 225 -2.07 22.81 12.31
CA MET A 225 -1.83 22.62 13.74
C MET A 225 -3.02 21.99 14.47
N GLU A 226 -4.26 22.30 14.06
CA GLU A 226 -5.44 21.67 14.67
C GLU A 226 -5.59 20.20 14.25
N ILE A 227 -5.31 19.86 12.99
CA ILE A 227 -5.32 18.48 12.49
C ILE A 227 -4.34 17.61 13.29
N ALA A 228 -3.10 18.09 13.49
CA ALA A 228 -2.10 17.38 14.29
C ALA A 228 -2.57 17.12 15.74
N LYS A 229 -3.34 18.05 16.33
CA LYS A 229 -3.91 17.86 17.69
C LYS A 229 -5.06 16.87 17.70
N ARG A 230 -5.86 16.74 16.63
CA ARG A 230 -6.96 15.76 16.56
C ARG A 230 -6.43 14.35 16.74
N LEU A 231 -5.41 13.97 15.99
CA LEU A 231 -4.78 12.66 16.10
C LEU A 231 -4.23 12.39 17.51
N GLN A 232 -3.58 13.37 18.13
CA GLN A 232 -3.07 13.26 19.51
C GLN A 232 -4.18 13.03 20.54
N ARG A 233 -5.36 13.66 20.36
CA ARG A 233 -6.51 13.48 21.27
C ARG A 233 -7.08 12.06 21.20
N ILE A 234 -7.01 11.40 20.05
CA ILE A 234 -7.51 10.03 19.87
C ILE A 234 -6.52 9.00 20.42
N THR A 235 -5.21 9.26 20.25
CA THR A 235 -4.13 8.31 20.59
C THR A 235 -3.63 8.41 22.04
N SER A 236 -4.11 9.40 22.81
CA SER A 236 -3.78 9.62 24.24
C SER A 236 -4.70 8.87 25.22
#